data_AF-A0A7C3HDE6-F1
#
_entry.id   AF-A0A7C3HDE6-F1
#
_cell.length_a   1.000
_cell.length_b   1.000
_cell.length_c   1.000
_cell.angle_alpha   90.00
_cell.angle_beta   90.00
_cell.angle_gamma   90.00
#
_symmetry.space_group_name_H-M   'P 1'
#
loop_
_entity.id
_entity.type
_entity.pdbx_description
1 polymer ?
#
loop_
_entity_poly.entity_id
_entity_poly.type
_entity_poly.pdbx_seq_one_letter_code
_entity_poly.pdbx_strand_id
1 'polypeptide(L)' 'MSIGGSSYVRCYILHGDGDIGAATAVQAQLREHGLCSYFNWDPIPPRWRFFYETNLTDAEINRILGPLLQRFHVTIES' A
#
# COMPACT_ATOMS: atom_id res chain seq x y z
N MET A 1 0.79 15.41 27.06
CA MET A 1 -0.45 14.97 26.39
C MET A 1 -0.08 13.89 25.40
N SER A 2 -0.39 12.64 25.70
CA SER A 2 -0.06 11.50 24.85
C SER A 2 -1.03 11.50 23.67
N ILE A 3 -0.61 12.04 22.53
CA ILE A 3 -1.33 11.85 21.28
C ILE A 3 -1.09 10.39 20.94
N GLY A 4 -2.10 9.53 21.13
CA GLY A 4 -2.02 8.10 20.90
C GLY A 4 -1.74 7.82 19.44
N GLY A 5 -0.46 7.86 19.06
CA GLY A 5 0.01 7.34 17.79
C GLY A 5 -0.26 5.86 17.81
N SER A 6 -1.10 5.37 16.89
CA SER A 6 -1.02 3.97 16.54
C SER A 6 0.41 3.75 16.06
N SER A 7 1.25 3.15 16.90
CA SER A 7 2.59 2.76 16.50
C SER A 7 2.41 1.63 15.53
N TYR A 8 2.57 1.90 14.24
CA TYR A 8 2.68 0.85 13.25
C TYR A 8 3.99 0.10 13.48
N VAL A 9 3.91 -1.22 13.58
CA VAL A 9 5.08 -2.08 13.85
C VAL A 9 5.68 -2.67 12.58
N ARG A 10 5.02 -2.50 11.43
CA ARG A 10 5.45 -3.02 10.13
C ARG A 10 5.41 -1.92 9.09
N CYS A 11 6.38 -1.95 8.19
CA CYS A 11 6.47 -1.06 7.04
C CYS A 11 6.69 -1.93 5.79
N TYR A 12 5.97 -1.62 4.73
CA TYR A 12 6.04 -2.31 3.45
C TYR A 12 6.26 -1.31 2.32
N ILE A 13 6.90 -1.76 1.24
CA ILE A 13 6.86 -1.08 -0.04
C ILE A 13 5.87 -1.83 -0.92
N LEU A 14 4.82 -1.14 -1.37
CA LEU A 14 3.91 -1.69 -2.36
C LEU A 14 4.27 -1.13 -3.72
N HIS A 15 4.37 -2.02 -4.68
CA HIS A 15 4.51 -1.67 -6.10
C HIS A 15 3.28 -2.14 -6.85
N GLY A 16 2.97 -1.51 -7.97
CA GLY A 16 1.96 -2.00 -8.89
C GLY A 16 1.97 -1.25 -10.22
N ASP A 17 1.12 -1.71 -11.12
CA ASP A 17 0.93 -1.17 -12.45
C ASP A 17 -0.35 -0.31 -12.53
N GLY A 18 -0.38 0.62 -13.47
CA GLY A 18 -1.55 1.42 -13.82
C GLY A 18 -1.34 2.92 -13.68
N ASP A 19 -2.40 3.68 -13.93
CA ASP A 19 -2.37 5.13 -13.74
C ASP A 19 -2.52 5.51 -12.25
N ILE A 20 -2.62 6.80 -11.98
CA ILE A 20 -2.81 7.30 -10.62
C ILE A 20 -4.11 6.78 -9.98
N GLY A 21 -5.11 6.43 -10.80
CA GLY A 21 -6.35 5.82 -10.35
C GLY A 21 -6.14 4.41 -9.79
N ALA A 22 -5.27 3.61 -10.42
CA ALA A 22 -4.90 2.29 -9.91
C ALA A 22 -4.24 2.39 -8.53
N ALA A 23 -3.24 3.26 -8.39
CA ALA A 23 -2.58 3.48 -7.10
C ALA A 23 -3.55 4.01 -6.03
N THR A 24 -4.42 4.94 -6.41
CA THR A 24 -5.43 5.50 -5.49
C THR A 24 -6.42 4.43 -5.02
N ALA A 25 -6.83 3.49 -5.89
CA ALA A 25 -7.72 2.40 -5.52
C ALA A 25 -7.08 1.46 -4.47
N VAL A 26 -5.79 1.14 -4.63
CA VAL A 26 -5.03 0.33 -3.66
C VAL A 26 -4.87 1.09 -2.35
N GLN A 27 -4.44 2.36 -2.40
CA GLN A 27 -4.26 3.19 -1.20
C GLN A 27 -5.58 3.39 -0.44
N ALA A 28 -6.71 3.55 -1.14
CA ALA A 28 -8.02 3.74 -0.51
C ALA A 28 -8.39 2.56 0.40
N GLN A 29 -8.14 1.33 -0.03
CA GLN A 29 -8.42 0.15 0.81
C GLN A 29 -7.45 0.02 1.98
N LEU A 30 -6.17 0.34 1.77
CA LEU A 30 -5.15 0.17 2.81
C LEU A 30 -5.18 1.25 3.88
N ARG A 31 -5.65 2.46 3.55
CA ARG A 31 -5.76 3.61 4.46
C ARG A 31 -6.74 3.39 5.61
N GLU A 32 -7.68 2.45 5.47
CA GLU A 32 -8.56 2.04 6.57
C GLU A 32 -7.81 1.25 7.67
N HIS A 33 -6.62 0.73 7.36
CA HIS A 33 -5.87 -0.18 8.22
C HIS A 33 -4.40 0.23 8.44
N GLY A 34 -3.99 1.41 7.95
CA GLY A 34 -2.61 1.87 8.03
C GLY A 34 -2.39 3.22 7.37
N LEU A 35 -1.13 3.60 7.20
CA LEU A 35 -0.73 4.86 6.58
C LEU A 35 -0.02 4.58 5.25
N CYS A 36 -0.59 5.08 4.15
CA CYS A 36 0.08 5.11 2.84
C CYS A 36 0.81 6.45 2.66
N SER A 37 2.10 6.41 2.37
CA SER A 37 2.98 7.58 2.25
C SER A 37 3.96 7.43 1.08
N TYR A 38 4.61 8.53 0.66
CA TYR A 38 5.67 8.56 -0.36
C TYR A 38 5.33 7.85 -1.69
N PHE A 39 4.20 8.22 -2.30
CA PHE A 39 3.88 7.78 -3.66
C PHE A 39 4.92 8.28 -4.66
N ASN A 40 5.40 7.39 -5.54
CA ASN A 40 6.25 7.75 -6.67
C ASN A 40 6.02 6.82 -7.87
N TRP A 41 6.37 7.29 -9.06
CA TRP A 41 6.56 6.42 -10.23
C TRP A 41 7.92 5.72 -10.14
N ASP A 42 8.00 4.44 -10.49
CA ASP A 42 9.23 3.64 -10.36
C ASP A 42 9.48 2.68 -11.54
N PRO A 43 10.44 2.97 -12.45
CA PRO A 43 11.14 4.24 -12.65
C PRO A 43 10.32 5.24 -13.50
N ILE A 44 9.31 4.76 -14.24
CA ILE A 44 8.44 5.54 -15.11
C ILE A 44 6.99 5.02 -15.02
N PRO A 45 5.98 5.87 -15.32
CA PRO A 45 4.61 5.40 -15.49
C PRO A 45 4.53 4.26 -16.52
N PRO A 46 3.63 3.28 -16.34
CA PRO A 46 2.56 3.20 -15.35
C PRO A 46 2.95 2.43 -14.08
N ARG A 47 4.24 2.29 -13.76
CA ARG A 47 4.67 1.58 -12.54
C ARG A 47 4.77 2.53 -11.38
N TRP A 48 4.04 2.25 -10.32
CA TRP A 48 4.01 3.07 -9.12
C TRP A 48 4.50 2.28 -7.91
N ARG A 49 4.96 3.02 -6.91
CA ARG A 49 5.22 2.51 -5.57
C ARG A 49 4.80 3.48 -4.48
N PHE A 50 4.55 2.96 -3.29
CA PHE A 50 4.39 3.78 -2.08
C PHE A 50 4.78 2.98 -0.82
N PHE A 51 5.07 3.69 0.27
CA PHE A 51 5.30 3.09 1.58
C PHE A 51 3.98 2.88 2.32
N TYR A 52 3.87 1.76 3.02
CA TYR A 52 2.71 1.42 3.81
C TYR A 52 3.10 0.98 5.21
N GLU A 53 2.72 1.79 6.19
CA GLU A 53 2.94 1.51 7.61
C GLU A 53 1.65 0.94 8.20
N THR A 54 1.74 -0.24 8.82
CA THR A 54 0.56 -0.94 9.35
C THR A 54 0.91 -1.88 10.51
N ASN A 55 -0.11 -2.44 11.14
CA ASN A 55 0.00 -3.58 12.06
C ASN A 55 -0.40 -4.91 11.40
N LEU A 56 -0.85 -4.87 10.13
CA LEU A 56 -1.24 -6.04 9.36
C LEU A 56 -0.03 -6.84 8.91
N THR A 57 -0.22 -8.15 8.79
CA THR A 57 0.67 -9.09 8.13
C THR A 57 0.46 -9.08 6.62
N ASP A 58 1.43 -9.59 5.87
CA ASP A 58 1.36 -9.73 4.40
C ASP A 58 0.11 -10.49 3.97
N ALA A 59 -0.25 -11.57 4.69
CA ALA A 59 -1.44 -12.36 4.40
C ALA A 59 -2.74 -11.54 4.55
N GLU A 60 -2.81 -10.65 5.54
CA GLU A 60 -3.96 -9.77 5.76
C GLU A 60 -4.03 -8.67 4.69
N ILE A 61 -2.89 -8.08 4.32
CA ILE A 61 -2.79 -7.10 3.23
C ILE A 61 -3.28 -7.75 1.92
N ASN A 62 -2.82 -8.98 1.63
CA ASN A 62 -3.24 -9.71 0.44
C ASN A 62 -4.76 -9.97 0.45
N ARG A 63 -5.33 -10.31 1.61
CA ARG A 63 -6.78 -10.53 1.76
C ARG A 63 -7.60 -9.26 1.53
N ILE A 64 -7.11 -8.12 2.02
CA ILE A 64 -7.77 -6.82 1.85
C ILE A 64 -7.77 -6.44 0.37
N LEU A 65 -6.60 -6.43 -0.26
CA LEU A 65 -6.45 -6.03 -1.66
C LEU A 65 -7.15 -6.98 -2.63
N GLY A 66 -7.18 -8.27 -2.32
CA GLY A 66 -7.96 -9.28 -3.04
C GLY A 66 -7.77 -9.19 -4.56
N PRO A 67 -8.83 -8.91 -5.35
CA PRO A 67 -8.73 -8.80 -6.81
C PRO A 67 -7.78 -7.71 -7.31
N LEU A 68 -7.51 -6.67 -6.52
CA LEU A 68 -6.61 -5.58 -6.91
C LEU A 68 -5.17 -6.07 -7.09
N LEU A 69 -4.75 -7.09 -6.34
CA LEU A 69 -3.42 -7.70 -6.48
C LEU A 69 -3.18 -8.19 -7.90
N GLN A 70 -4.14 -8.95 -8.45
CA GLN A 70 -4.02 -9.49 -9.80
C GLN A 70 -4.26 -8.41 -10.85
N ARG A 71 -5.25 -7.54 -10.63
CA ARG A 71 -5.62 -6.50 -11.59
C ARG A 71 -4.52 -5.48 -11.85
N PHE A 72 -3.76 -5.12 -10.81
CA PHE A 72 -2.71 -4.11 -10.87
C PHE A 72 -1.32 -4.69 -10.61
N HIS A 73 -1.17 -6.02 -10.68
CA HIS A 73 0.09 -6.74 -10.42
C HIS A 73 0.82 -6.25 -9.15
N VAL A 74 0.07 -6.08 -8.06
CA VAL A 74 0.61 -5.50 -6.83
C VAL A 74 1.58 -6.48 -6.17
N THR A 75 2.80 -6.02 -5.89
CA THR A 75 3.78 -6.74 -5.08
C THR A 75 4.01 -6.02 -3.76
N ILE A 76 4.31 -6.80 -2.72
CA ILE A 76 4.53 -6.30 -1.36
C ILE A 76 5.95 -6.71 -0.96
N GLU A 77 6.77 -5.73 -0.61
CA GLU A 77 8.14 -5.93 -0.12
C GLU A 77 8.20 -5.51 1.36
N SER A 78 8.77 -6.36 2.21
CA SER A 78 8.92 -6.17 3.66
C SER A 78 10.33 -5.75 4.06
#